data_AF-A0A432MHL9-F1
#
_entry.id   AF-A0A432MHL9-F1
#
_cell.length_a   1.000
_cell.length_b   1.000
_cell.length_c   1.000
_cell.angle_alpha   90.00
_cell.angle_beta   90.00
_cell.angle_gamma   90.00
#
_symmetry.space_group_name_H-M   'P 1'
#
loop_
_entity.id
_entity.type
_entity.pdbx_description
1 polymer ?
#
loop_
_entity_poly.entity_id
_entity_poly.type
_entity_poly.pdbx_seq_one_letter_code
_entity_poly.pdbx_strand_id
1 'polypeptide(L)'
;MEIHGAGGPQGPQPIYPRLASFSVEASAASPAAAPRDQVEISQLGLVLDGIHRLPEIRHEKVEAIRQQIASGTYETPEKLERALDNLLSELSGF
;
A
#
# COMPACT_ATOMS: atom_id res chain seq x y z
N MET A 1 -39.52 -56.43 -22.63
CA MET A 1 -38.32 -55.61 -22.86
C MET A 1 -38.45 -55.12 -24.29
N GLU A 2 -38.82 -53.85 -24.49
CA GLU A 2 -38.63 -53.10 -25.73
C GLU A 2 -39.06 -51.65 -25.46
N ILE A 3 -38.14 -50.76 -25.76
CA ILE A 3 -38.09 -49.34 -25.45
C ILE A 3 -38.41 -48.59 -26.75
N HIS A 4 -39.49 -47.80 -26.76
CA HIS A 4 -39.80 -46.93 -27.88
C HIS A 4 -39.43 -45.48 -27.55
N GLY A 5 -38.32 -45.04 -28.15
CA GLY A 5 -38.18 -43.76 -28.87
C GLY A 5 -38.22 -42.47 -28.05
N ALA A 6 -37.06 -41.84 -27.90
CA ALA A 6 -36.91 -40.48 -27.41
C ALA A 6 -37.78 -39.49 -28.20
N GLY A 7 -38.68 -38.79 -27.49
CA GLY A 7 -39.40 -37.64 -28.03
C GLY A 7 -38.41 -36.54 -28.40
N GLY A 8 -38.49 -36.09 -29.65
CA GLY A 8 -37.56 -35.12 -30.23
C GLY A 8 -37.52 -33.77 -29.49
N PRO A 9 -36.38 -33.06 -29.53
CA PRO A 9 -36.23 -31.77 -28.87
C PRO A 9 -37.15 -30.74 -29.51
N GLN A 10 -37.92 -30.05 -28.67
CA GLN A 10 -38.76 -28.93 -29.09
C GLN A 10 -37.88 -27.84 -29.71
N GLY A 11 -38.20 -27.43 -30.94
CA GLY A 11 -37.47 -26.39 -31.66
C GLY A 11 -37.61 -25.01 -31.02
N PRO A 12 -36.72 -24.06 -31.35
CA PRO A 12 -36.72 -22.73 -30.77
C PRO A 12 -37.99 -21.96 -31.11
N GLN A 13 -38.70 -21.49 -30.08
CA GLN A 13 -39.89 -20.64 -30.21
C GLN A 13 -39.47 -19.21 -30.60
N PRO A 14 -40.13 -18.56 -31.58
CA PRO A 14 -39.82 -17.19 -31.94
C PRO A 14 -40.26 -16.21 -30.83
N ILE A 15 -39.36 -15.30 -30.46
CA ILE A 15 -39.63 -14.20 -29.53
C ILE A 15 -40.16 -13.01 -30.33
N TYR A 16 -41.43 -12.68 -30.15
CA TYR A 16 -41.99 -11.44 -30.70
C TYR A 16 -41.57 -10.24 -29.85
N PRO A 17 -41.15 -9.11 -30.45
CA PRO A 17 -40.86 -7.91 -29.70
C PRO A 17 -42.16 -7.34 -29.12
N ARG A 18 -42.30 -7.32 -27.79
CA ARG A 18 -43.27 -6.43 -27.15
C ARG A 18 -42.79 -5.00 -27.36
N LEU A 19 -43.51 -4.23 -28.17
CA LEU A 19 -43.43 -2.78 -28.15
C LEU A 19 -43.94 -2.31 -26.78
N ALA A 20 -43.02 -2.17 -25.82
CA ALA A 20 -43.31 -1.56 -24.54
C ALA A 20 -43.56 -0.05 -24.77
N SER A 21 -44.70 0.42 -24.28
CA SER A 21 -45.01 1.84 -24.15
C SER A 21 -43.92 2.53 -23.34
N PHE A 22 -43.35 3.58 -23.91
CA PHE A 22 -42.29 4.40 -23.34
C PHE A 22 -42.68 4.93 -21.95
N SER A 23 -41.91 4.54 -20.93
CA SER A 23 -41.64 5.42 -19.79
C SER A 23 -40.14 5.67 -19.79
N VAL A 24 -39.73 6.73 -20.48
CA VAL A 24 -38.38 7.28 -20.34
C VAL A 24 -38.37 8.05 -19.02
N GLU A 25 -38.25 7.32 -17.93
CA GLU A 25 -37.41 7.83 -16.87
C GLU A 25 -36.00 7.65 -17.43
N ALA A 26 -35.40 8.75 -17.88
CA ALA A 26 -34.01 8.77 -18.33
C ALA A 26 -33.12 8.49 -17.11
N SER A 27 -33.05 7.23 -16.70
CA SER A 27 -31.94 6.74 -15.92
C SER A 27 -30.75 6.78 -16.87
N ALA A 28 -30.01 7.88 -16.79
CA ALA A 28 -28.78 8.09 -17.54
C ALA A 28 -27.99 6.79 -17.49
N ALA A 29 -27.80 6.17 -18.65
CA ALA A 29 -26.91 5.04 -18.79
C ALA A 29 -25.53 5.52 -18.32
N SER A 30 -25.15 5.16 -17.09
CA SER A 30 -23.81 5.39 -16.59
C SER A 30 -22.85 4.82 -17.64
N PRO A 31 -21.91 5.62 -18.17
CA PRO A 31 -20.94 5.11 -19.12
C PRO A 31 -20.28 3.90 -18.47
N ALA A 32 -20.27 2.76 -19.16
CA ALA A 32 -19.60 1.55 -18.71
C ALA A 32 -18.18 1.94 -18.27
N ALA A 33 -17.93 1.91 -16.96
CA ALA A 33 -16.70 2.38 -16.38
C ALA A 33 -15.55 1.56 -16.97
N ALA A 34 -14.60 2.24 -17.61
CA ALA A 34 -13.37 1.60 -18.08
C ALA A 34 -12.73 0.80 -16.93
N PRO A 35 -12.10 -0.35 -17.21
CA PRO A 35 -11.44 -1.15 -16.18
C PRO A 35 -10.47 -0.27 -15.41
N ARG A 36 -10.72 -0.15 -14.09
CA ARG A 36 -9.91 0.65 -13.19
C ARG A 36 -8.81 -0.23 -12.64
N ASP A 37 -7.57 0.09 -13.00
CA ASP A 37 -6.41 -0.49 -12.36
C ASP A 37 -6.30 0.04 -10.92
N GLN A 38 -6.15 -0.86 -9.95
CA GLN A 38 -6.09 -0.51 -8.53
C GLN A 38 -4.83 -1.11 -7.92
N VAL A 39 -4.02 -0.25 -7.32
CA VAL A 39 -2.81 -0.65 -6.60
C VAL A 39 -3.07 -0.48 -5.11
N GLU A 40 -2.96 -1.58 -4.37
CA GLU A 40 -3.03 -1.59 -2.91
C GLU A 40 -1.62 -1.61 -2.33
N ILE A 41 -1.26 -0.59 -1.54
CA ILE A 41 0.04 -0.51 -0.86
C ILE A 41 -0.16 -0.86 0.62
N SER A 42 0.69 -1.75 1.14
CA SER A 42 0.66 -2.10 2.56
C SER A 42 1.05 -0.90 3.42
N GLN A 43 0.44 -0.78 4.61
CA GLN A 43 0.77 0.30 5.56
C GLN A 43 2.26 0.28 5.92
N LEU A 44 2.85 -0.91 6.08
CA LEU A 44 4.27 -1.07 6.33
C LEU A 44 5.13 -0.53 5.17
N GLY A 45 4.72 -0.77 3.92
CA GLY A 45 5.42 -0.27 2.73
C GLY A 45 5.46 1.25 2.67
N LEU A 46 4.37 1.92 3.05
CA LEU A 46 4.33 3.38 3.15
C LEU A 46 5.30 3.92 4.21
N VAL A 47 5.41 3.25 5.36
CA VAL A 47 6.34 3.64 6.42
C VAL A 47 7.80 3.45 5.99
N LEU A 48 8.11 2.31 5.36
CA LEU A 48 9.45 2.02 4.85
C LEU A 48 9.88 2.98 3.74
N ASP A 49 8.98 3.35 2.83
CA ASP A 49 9.24 4.38 1.82
C ASP A 49 9.52 5.74 2.47
N GLY A 50 8.77 6.11 3.51
CA GLY A 50 9.03 7.29 4.30
C GLY A 50 10.42 7.30 4.93
N ILE A 51 10.87 6.18 5.49
CA ILE A 51 12.22 6.01 6.05
C ILE A 51 13.28 6.07 4.95
N HIS A 52 13.03 5.45 3.80
CA HIS A 52 13.96 5.41 2.67
C HIS A 52 14.22 6.80 2.08
N ARG A 53 13.24 7.70 2.12
CA ARG A 53 13.36 9.09 1.67
C ARG A 53 14.09 9.99 2.68
N LEU A 54 14.36 9.52 3.90
CA LEU A 54 15.15 10.30 4.85
C LEU A 54 16.57 10.46 4.31
N PRO A 55 17.20 11.64 4.52
CA PRO A 55 18.57 11.85 4.10
C PRO A 55 19.50 10.87 4.83
N GLU A 56 20.49 10.34 4.12
CA GLU A 56 21.52 9.46 4.69
C GLU A 56 22.21 10.11 5.89
N ILE A 57 22.39 11.44 5.82
CA ILE A 57 23.00 12.24 6.89
C ILE A 57 22.04 13.33 7.35
N ARG A 58 21.78 13.35 8.65
CA ARG A 58 21.04 14.42 9.32
C ARG A 58 21.96 15.61 9.61
N HIS A 59 22.27 16.39 8.57
CA HIS A 59 23.23 17.51 8.64
C HIS A 59 22.97 18.48 9.79
N GLU A 60 21.72 18.85 10.06
CA GLU A 60 21.38 19.74 11.18
C GLU A 60 21.84 19.20 12.53
N LYS A 61 21.67 17.90 12.77
CA LYS A 61 22.11 17.25 14.02
C LYS A 61 23.64 17.24 14.10
N VAL A 62 24.32 17.01 12.98
CA VAL A 62 25.79 17.02 12.90
C VAL A 62 26.32 18.41 13.24
N GLU A 63 25.77 19.46 12.64
CA GLU A 63 26.19 20.84 12.89
C GLU A 63 25.94 21.26 14.34
N ALA A 64 24.78 20.93 14.91
CA ALA A 64 24.49 21.21 16.32
C ALA A 64 25.50 20.52 17.26
N ILE A 65 25.86 19.26 16.98
CA ILE A 65 26.85 18.52 17.77
C ILE A 65 28.25 19.13 17.60
N ARG A 66 28.65 19.50 16.37
CA ARG A 66 29.94 20.17 16.12
C ARG A 66 30.07 21.46 16.93
N GLN A 67 29.00 22.25 16.99
CA GLN A 67 28.96 23.46 17.82
C GLN A 67 29.11 23.14 19.31
N GLN A 68 28.39 22.12 19.82
CA GLN A 68 28.52 21.69 21.23
C GLN A 68 29.94 21.21 21.57
N ILE A 69 30.62 20.56 20.64
CA ILE A 69 32.01 20.11 20.82
C ILE A 69 32.92 21.33 20.86
N ALA A 70 32.76 22.27 19.91
CA ALA A 70 33.56 23.49 19.87
C ALA A 70 33.36 24.37 21.12
N SER A 71 32.16 24.40 21.69
CA SER A 71 31.86 25.10 22.95
C SER A 71 32.22 24.29 24.21
N GLY A 72 32.68 23.05 24.07
CA GLY A 72 33.02 22.18 25.20
C GLY A 72 31.82 21.69 26.02
N THR A 73 30.58 21.89 25.54
CA THR A 73 29.35 21.49 26.24
C THR A 73 28.84 20.12 25.81
N TYR A 74 29.52 19.47 24.87
CA TYR A 74 29.14 18.15 24.41
C TYR A 74 29.41 17.08 25.46
N GLU A 75 30.49 17.22 26.23
CA GLU A 75 30.94 16.23 27.22
C GLU A 75 30.15 16.39 28.51
N THR A 76 29.25 15.44 28.78
CA THR A 76 28.50 15.34 30.04
C THR A 76 28.78 13.98 30.68
N PRO A 77 28.66 13.85 32.02
CA PRO A 77 28.88 12.58 32.70
C PRO A 77 28.08 11.42 32.08
N GLU A 78 26.82 11.66 31.73
CA GLU A 78 25.92 10.65 31.18
C GLU A 78 26.34 10.19 29.77
N LYS A 79 26.90 11.10 28.97
CA LYS A 79 27.43 10.76 27.64
C LYS A 79 28.75 10.00 27.74
N LEU A 80 29.58 10.34 28.72
CA LEU A 80 30.85 9.65 28.97
C LEU A 80 30.62 8.22 29.48
N GLU A 81 29.67 8.02 30.39
CA GLU A 81 29.25 6.69 30.84
C GLU A 81 28.80 5.82 29.66
N ARG A 82 27.89 6.35 28.82
CA ARG A 82 27.46 5.62 27.61
C ARG A 82 28.59 5.36 26.63
N ALA A 83 29.52 6.30 26.46
CA ALA A 83 30.67 6.12 25.58
C ALA A 83 31.56 4.98 26.09
N LEU A 84 31.76 4.89 27.42
CA LEU A 84 32.50 3.81 28.05
C LEU A 84 31.79 2.46 27.87
N ASP A 85 30.48 2.40 28.10
CA ASP A 85 29.69 1.17 27.91
C ASP A 85 29.79 0.66 26.47
N ASN A 86 29.64 1.56 25.48
CA ASN A 86 29.75 1.23 24.07
C ASN A 86 31.15 0.74 23.72
N LEU A 87 32.19 1.39 24.25
CA LEU A 87 33.58 0.98 24.04
C LEU A 87 33.84 -0.43 24.59
N LEU A 88 33.32 -0.75 25.78
CA LEU A 88 33.46 -2.07 26.38
C LEU A 88 32.68 -3.13 25.58
N SER A 89 31.47 -2.83 25.10
CA SER A 89 30.72 -3.72 24.19
C SER A 89 31.50 -4.00 22.91
N GLU A 90 32.06 -2.96 22.26
CA GLU A 90 32.86 -3.13 21.05
C GLU A 90 34.11 -4.01 21.29
N LEU A 91 34.81 -3.83 22.41
CA LEU A 91 35.99 -4.62 22.76
C LEU A 91 35.65 -6.06 23.15
N SER A 92 34.48 -6.30 23.73
CA SER A 92 34.03 -7.63 24.15
C SER A 92 33.37 -8.43 23.01
N GLY A 93 33.09 -7.79 21.87
CA GLY A 93 32.57 -8.47 20.68
C GLY A 93 31.11 -8.92 20.78
N PHE A 94 30.36 -8.44 21.77
CA PHE A 94 28.93 -8.70 21.96
C PHE A 94 28.15 -7.40 22.18
#